data_AF-Q5B6F5-F1
#
_entry.id   AF-Q5B6F5-F1
#
_cell.length_a   1.000
_cell.length_b   1.000
_cell.length_c   1.000
_cell.angle_alpha   90.00
_cell.angle_beta   90.00
_cell.angle_gamma   90.00
#
_symmetry.space_group_name_H-M   'P 1'
#
loop_
_entity.id
_entity.type
_entity.pdbx_description
1 polymer ?
#
loop_
_entity_poly.entity_id
_entity_poly.type
_entity_poly.pdbx_seq_one_letter_code
_entity_poly.pdbx_strand_id
1 'polypeptide(L)'
;MNDALDANRRLSTLDRPISPPLTRPLTRTGNDSLSALEAGKEEVDDPLERISAHLHKFTPDRAATPPVAGGSCLIPFDAWKSLYTRNCHASGNHFVIHQHDHPIAGPHYDLRLQFSASSSVSWSVMYGLPGDPNSRRLNRNATETRVHALWNHLIETASEKTGSMIIWDTGVYEVLPDRTKVSNTGPETDDSDQDPEMHSGSGLDSSALPENEKLRNAFQNSKIHLRLHGTRLPKNYTIFLRRDKTDFRSAPTAASLLQKPRKRRRRRVAKAEPRSTSSSESDRETAGPADTQSPGSGKRGRQTDTGTEGEHEHSDAEGGDTDVDFQIRLNNAYPGAVNDIGSIHQRRWFIMLDRAGSGFVPEKASHSKTDLLGKKRWIRGIDKQTGARTGFDPFYVRGPEVERSVVTGRRGPDVVRDEGVQGFVPRKGWTPVLI
;
A
#
# COMPACT_ATOMS: atom_id res chain seq x y z
N MET A 1 -54.70 1.75 -10.68
CA MET A 1 -54.09 3.09 -10.75
C MET A 1 -53.22 3.44 -9.52
N ASN A 2 -52.79 2.49 -8.67
CA ASN A 2 -51.97 2.81 -7.48
C ASN A 2 -50.51 2.29 -7.53
N ASP A 3 -50.18 1.26 -8.33
CA ASP A 3 -48.83 0.68 -8.33
C ASP A 3 -47.76 1.50 -9.05
N ALA A 4 -48.15 2.48 -9.88
CA ALA A 4 -47.21 3.37 -10.58
C ALA A 4 -46.58 4.44 -9.67
N LEU A 5 -47.13 4.68 -8.48
CA LEU A 5 -46.63 5.71 -7.55
C LEU A 5 -45.58 5.19 -6.56
N ASP A 6 -45.54 3.89 -6.27
CA ASP A 6 -44.61 3.33 -5.27
C ASP A 6 -43.23 2.98 -5.85
N ALA A 7 -43.15 2.69 -7.16
CA ALA A 7 -41.88 2.53 -7.88
C ALA A 7 -41.06 3.84 -7.91
N ASN A 8 -41.71 4.99 -8.14
CA ASN A 8 -41.06 6.30 -8.12
C ASN A 8 -40.61 6.76 -6.72
N ARG A 9 -41.05 6.08 -5.65
CA ARG A 9 -40.65 6.38 -4.27
C ARG A 9 -39.37 5.65 -3.82
N ARG A 10 -38.85 4.71 -4.62
CA ARG A 10 -37.62 3.93 -4.33
C ARG A 10 -36.40 4.29 -5.19
N LEU A 11 -36.53 5.21 -6.15
CA LEU A 11 -35.42 5.66 -7.01
C LEU A 11 -34.92 7.09 -6.70
N SER A 12 -35.59 7.83 -5.81
CA SER A 12 -35.23 9.22 -5.45
C SER A 12 -34.17 9.34 -4.33
N THR A 13 -33.51 8.24 -3.94
CA THR A 13 -32.50 8.23 -2.86
C THR A 13 -31.05 8.16 -3.35
N LEU A 14 -30.79 8.23 -4.66
CA LEU A 14 -29.45 8.15 -5.24
C LEU A 14 -28.88 9.47 -5.79
N ASP A 15 -29.69 10.52 -5.91
CA ASP A 15 -29.22 11.89 -6.19
C ASP A 15 -29.23 12.75 -4.92
N ARG A 16 -28.18 12.61 -4.12
CA ARG A 16 -27.79 13.67 -3.15
C ARG A 16 -26.66 14.48 -3.76
N PRO A 17 -26.83 15.79 -4.04
CA PRO A 17 -25.70 16.65 -4.30
C PRO A 17 -24.79 16.63 -3.06
N ILE A 18 -23.49 16.40 -3.27
CA ILE A 18 -22.48 16.51 -2.22
C ILE A 18 -22.27 18.00 -1.95
N SER A 19 -23.18 18.59 -1.17
CA SER A 19 -23.04 19.94 -0.66
C SER A 19 -21.81 20.01 0.26
N PRO A 20 -21.03 21.11 0.23
CA PRO A 20 -19.96 21.32 1.20
C PRO A 20 -20.55 21.31 2.63
N PRO A 21 -19.81 20.79 3.63
CA PRO A 21 -20.34 20.64 4.98
C PRO A 21 -20.69 22.00 5.60
N LEU A 22 -21.78 22.05 6.37
CA LEU A 22 -22.11 23.24 7.16
C LEU A 22 -20.96 23.58 8.10
N THR A 23 -20.44 24.80 8.00
CA THR A 23 -19.51 25.40 8.94
C THR A 23 -20.20 25.66 10.28
N ARG A 24 -20.24 24.63 11.14
CA ARG A 24 -20.51 24.83 12.56
C ARG A 24 -19.32 25.57 13.19
N PRO A 25 -19.53 26.57 14.08
CA PRO A 25 -18.42 27.40 14.56
C PRO A 25 -17.34 26.58 15.25
N LEU A 26 -16.08 26.83 14.88
CA LEU A 26 -14.90 26.26 15.53
C LEU A 26 -14.86 26.69 16.99
N THR A 27 -15.10 25.73 17.91
CA THR A 27 -14.60 25.85 19.27
C THR A 27 -13.08 25.88 19.21
N ARG A 28 -12.49 27.05 19.47
CA ARG A 28 -11.03 27.27 19.51
C ARG A 28 -10.36 26.32 20.51
N THR A 29 -9.75 25.25 20.00
CA THR A 29 -8.78 24.41 20.72
C THR A 29 -7.50 24.32 19.88
N GLY A 30 -6.53 25.19 20.19
CA GLY A 30 -5.11 25.15 19.77
C GLY A 30 -4.75 24.87 18.29
N ASN A 31 -4.04 25.78 17.63
CA ASN A 31 -3.43 25.60 16.30
C ASN A 31 -2.27 24.55 16.26
N ASP A 32 -2.15 23.70 17.28
CA ASP A 32 -1.00 22.84 17.56
C ASP A 32 -1.16 21.40 17.04
N SER A 33 -2.35 20.96 16.60
CA SER A 33 -2.51 19.58 16.09
C SER A 33 -2.01 19.44 14.66
N LEU A 34 -1.09 18.50 14.43
CA LEU A 34 -0.56 18.17 13.11
C LEU A 34 -1.57 17.42 12.21
N SER A 35 -2.73 17.03 12.73
CA SER A 35 -3.76 16.30 12.00
C SER A 35 -4.41 17.10 10.85
N ALA A 36 -4.45 18.44 10.97
CA ALA A 36 -4.93 19.32 9.89
C ALA A 36 -3.94 19.37 8.72
N LEU A 37 -2.64 19.39 9.03
CA LEU A 37 -1.54 19.37 8.07
C LEU A 37 -1.45 18.00 7.36
N GLU A 38 -1.52 16.89 8.10
CA GLU A 38 -1.59 15.53 7.54
C GLU A 38 -2.76 15.36 6.57
N ALA A 39 -3.94 15.87 6.93
CA ALA A 39 -5.13 15.85 6.08
C ALA A 39 -5.10 16.84 4.89
N GLY A 40 -4.01 17.61 4.71
CA GLY A 40 -3.88 18.58 3.62
C GLY A 40 -4.89 19.74 3.69
N LYS A 41 -5.35 20.10 4.89
CA LYS A 41 -6.30 21.21 5.12
C LYS A 41 -5.62 22.54 5.46
N GLU A 42 -4.32 22.50 5.69
CA GLU A 42 -3.48 23.63 6.05
C GLU A 42 -2.19 23.52 5.25
N GLU A 43 -1.76 24.64 4.67
CA GLU A 43 -0.43 24.78 4.05
C GLU A 43 0.56 25.24 5.12
N VAL A 44 1.82 24.83 5.02
CA VAL A 44 2.88 25.26 5.94
C VAL A 44 4.15 25.57 5.16
N ASP A 45 4.70 26.76 5.38
CA ASP A 45 5.90 27.24 4.68
C ASP A 45 7.16 26.50 5.13
N ASP A 46 7.27 26.23 6.43
CA ASP A 46 8.31 25.38 7.02
C ASP A 46 7.70 24.19 7.79
N PRO A 47 7.53 23.04 7.10
CA PRO A 47 7.09 21.82 7.76
C PRO A 47 8.09 21.32 8.83
N LEU A 48 9.39 21.52 8.62
CA LEU A 48 10.43 20.96 9.49
C LEU A 48 10.42 21.66 10.86
N GLU A 49 10.44 22.98 10.89
CA GLU A 49 10.40 23.72 12.16
C GLU A 49 9.06 23.51 12.88
N ARG A 50 7.91 23.57 12.18
CA ARG A 50 6.61 23.33 12.83
C ARG A 50 6.48 21.92 13.41
N ILE A 51 6.78 20.89 12.63
CA ILE A 51 6.63 19.50 13.06
C ILE A 51 7.66 19.18 14.15
N SER A 52 8.93 19.64 14.00
CA SER A 52 9.94 19.40 15.03
C SER A 52 9.63 20.13 16.34
N ALA A 53 9.16 21.38 16.31
CA ALA A 53 8.72 22.09 17.50
C ALA A 53 7.55 21.39 18.22
N HIS A 54 6.66 20.70 17.49
CA HIS A 54 5.61 19.87 18.09
C HIS A 54 6.16 18.59 18.70
N LEU A 55 6.93 17.80 17.94
CA LEU A 55 7.44 16.51 18.41
C LEU A 55 8.41 16.65 19.59
N HIS A 56 9.19 17.73 19.65
CA HIS A 56 10.11 18.01 20.76
C HIS A 56 9.39 18.13 22.12
N LYS A 57 8.10 18.53 22.14
CA LYS A 57 7.27 18.55 23.37
C LYS A 57 7.11 17.17 23.99
N PHE A 58 7.30 16.11 23.19
CA PHE A 58 7.07 14.71 23.56
C PHE A 58 8.33 13.86 23.54
N THR A 59 9.48 14.39 23.11
CA THR A 59 10.75 13.67 23.16
C THR A 59 11.20 13.54 24.62
N PRO A 60 11.34 12.32 25.16
CA PRO A 60 11.70 12.14 26.56
C PRO A 60 13.17 12.51 26.79
N ASP A 61 13.48 13.04 27.97
CA ASP A 61 14.86 13.29 28.37
C ASP A 61 15.63 11.95 28.42
N ARG A 62 16.68 11.86 27.60
CA ARG A 62 17.55 10.68 27.49
C ARG A 62 18.31 10.41 28.77
N ALA A 63 18.59 11.41 29.60
CA ALA A 63 19.23 11.23 30.89
C ALA A 63 18.30 10.56 31.93
N ALA A 64 16.98 10.74 31.79
CA ALA A 64 15.97 10.22 32.71
C ALA A 64 15.31 8.91 32.26
N THR A 65 15.54 8.46 31.02
CA THR A 65 14.81 7.34 30.41
C THR A 65 15.67 6.06 30.36
N PRO A 66 15.28 4.97 31.05
CA PRO A 66 15.99 3.70 30.97
C PRO A 66 16.01 3.14 29.52
N PRO A 67 17.10 2.45 29.10
CA PRO A 67 17.13 1.77 27.81
C PRO A 67 15.97 0.77 27.70
N VAL A 68 15.14 0.92 26.65
CA VAL A 68 13.97 0.05 26.46
C VAL A 68 14.44 -1.39 26.18
N ALA A 69 13.98 -2.33 27.01
CA ALA A 69 14.20 -3.76 26.79
C ALA A 69 13.61 -4.16 25.43
N GLY A 70 14.49 -4.43 24.45
CA GLY A 70 14.11 -4.60 23.05
C GLY A 70 15.01 -3.85 22.05
N GLY A 71 15.91 -2.97 22.50
CA GLY A 71 17.03 -2.49 21.70
C GLY A 71 16.70 -1.47 20.60
N SER A 72 15.47 -0.94 20.54
CA SER A 72 15.15 0.21 19.69
C SER A 72 15.82 1.45 20.26
N CYS A 73 16.96 1.84 19.68
CA CYS A 73 17.62 3.10 19.98
C CYS A 73 16.75 4.24 19.42
N LEU A 74 16.47 5.26 20.24
CA LEU A 74 15.87 6.49 19.72
C LEU A 74 16.92 7.22 18.87
N ILE A 75 16.53 7.81 17.74
CA ILE A 75 17.40 8.72 16.98
C ILE A 75 17.53 10.05 17.75
N PRO A 76 18.73 10.63 17.91
CA PRO A 76 18.87 11.96 18.52
C PRO A 76 18.08 12.99 17.73
N PHE A 77 17.44 13.94 18.41
CA PHE A 77 16.48 14.84 17.75
C PHE A 77 17.13 15.67 16.62
N ASP A 78 18.32 16.22 16.89
CA ASP A 78 19.12 16.94 15.88
C ASP A 78 19.62 16.04 14.76
N ALA A 79 19.92 14.77 15.06
CA ALA A 79 20.31 13.79 14.04
C ALA A 79 19.14 13.42 13.12
N TRP A 80 17.91 13.40 13.64
CA TRP A 80 16.69 13.23 12.86
C TRP A 80 16.39 14.46 11.97
N LYS A 81 16.46 15.69 12.52
CA LYS A 81 16.36 16.91 11.70
C LYS A 81 17.44 16.95 10.60
N SER A 82 18.67 16.58 10.94
CA SER A 82 19.80 16.50 10.00
C SER A 82 19.61 15.42 8.92
N LEU A 83 19.08 14.24 9.30
CA LEU A 83 18.76 13.14 8.38
C LEU A 83 17.74 13.55 7.31
N TYR A 84 16.71 14.31 7.71
CA TYR A 84 15.73 14.87 6.77
C TYR A 84 16.38 15.95 5.89
N THR A 85 16.94 17.00 6.52
CA THR A 85 17.46 18.18 5.81
C THR A 85 18.53 17.83 4.78
N ARG A 86 19.46 16.92 5.11
CA ARG A 86 20.52 16.49 4.18
C ARG A 86 20.01 15.73 2.95
N ASN A 87 18.75 15.29 2.96
CA ASN A 87 18.07 14.60 1.86
C ASN A 87 17.09 15.50 1.10
N CYS A 88 16.87 16.76 1.50
CA CYS A 88 15.95 17.70 0.85
C CYS A 88 16.50 18.26 -0.49
N HIS A 89 16.90 17.36 -1.40
CA HIS A 89 17.41 17.66 -2.74
C HIS A 89 16.91 16.62 -3.75
N ALA A 90 17.07 16.90 -5.06
CA ALA A 90 16.48 16.10 -6.13
C ALA A 90 16.91 14.62 -6.11
N SER A 91 18.15 14.36 -5.69
CA SER A 91 18.77 13.03 -5.57
C SER A 91 18.73 12.42 -4.17
N GLY A 92 17.90 12.94 -3.26
CA GLY A 92 17.78 12.43 -1.90
C GLY A 92 17.19 11.02 -1.84
N ASN A 93 17.63 10.24 -0.85
CA ASN A 93 17.28 8.83 -0.68
C ASN A 93 16.72 8.52 0.72
N HIS A 94 15.97 9.48 1.29
CA HIS A 94 15.30 9.31 2.58
C HIS A 94 14.20 8.25 2.50
N PHE A 95 14.04 7.49 3.57
CA PHE A 95 12.84 6.69 3.80
C PHE A 95 12.24 6.91 5.18
N VAL A 96 10.95 6.63 5.25
CA VAL A 96 10.22 6.47 6.50
C VAL A 96 9.41 5.18 6.44
N ILE A 97 9.24 4.54 7.59
CA ILE A 97 8.21 3.55 7.83
C ILE A 97 7.30 4.13 8.90
N HIS A 98 6.09 4.51 8.54
CA HIS A 98 5.09 4.86 9.55
C HIS A 98 4.36 3.59 10.00
N GLN A 99 4.07 3.47 11.29
CA GLN A 99 2.95 2.65 11.73
C GLN A 99 1.70 3.51 11.67
N HIS A 100 0.62 2.98 11.08
CA HIS A 100 -0.67 3.66 10.96
C HIS A 100 -1.80 2.77 11.48
N ASP A 101 -2.43 3.15 12.59
CA ASP A 101 -3.62 2.49 13.14
C ASP A 101 -4.89 3.21 12.70
N HIS A 102 -5.29 2.97 11.45
CA HIS A 102 -6.42 3.64 10.83
C HIS A 102 -7.75 2.96 11.23
N PRO A 103 -8.82 3.69 11.60
CA PRO A 103 -10.05 3.07 12.12
C PRO A 103 -10.77 2.12 11.13
N ILE A 104 -10.74 2.45 9.83
CA ILE A 104 -11.33 1.61 8.76
C ILE A 104 -10.38 0.52 8.24
N ALA A 105 -9.14 0.85 7.86
CA ALA A 105 -8.18 -0.12 7.31
C ALA A 105 -7.54 -1.03 8.39
N GLY A 106 -7.45 -0.55 9.62
CA GLY A 106 -6.74 -1.18 10.73
C GLY A 106 -5.23 -0.95 10.71
N PRO A 107 -4.49 -1.55 11.65
CA PRO A 107 -3.05 -1.40 11.75
C PRO A 107 -2.31 -1.86 10.48
N HIS A 108 -1.49 -0.98 9.94
CA HIS A 108 -0.60 -1.25 8.81
C HIS A 108 0.67 -0.41 8.92
N TYR A 109 1.62 -0.64 8.00
CA TYR A 109 2.91 0.03 8.00
C TYR A 109 3.19 0.61 6.62
N ASP A 110 3.27 1.93 6.52
CA ASP A 110 3.54 2.63 5.27
C ASP A 110 5.05 2.78 5.08
N LEU A 111 5.62 1.98 4.18
CA LEU A 111 6.98 2.18 3.69
C LEU A 111 6.95 3.26 2.61
N ARG A 112 7.58 4.41 2.86
CA ARG A 112 7.65 5.54 1.91
C ARG A 112 9.10 5.82 1.54
N LEU A 113 9.39 5.85 0.24
CA LEU A 113 10.72 6.07 -0.34
C LEU A 113 10.72 7.38 -1.12
N GLN A 114 11.62 8.30 -0.79
CA GLN A 114 11.85 9.52 -1.56
C GLN A 114 12.30 9.18 -2.99
N PHE A 115 11.78 9.87 -4.00
CA PHE A 115 12.27 9.77 -5.40
C PHE A 115 12.59 11.13 -6.05
N SER A 116 12.25 12.24 -5.38
CA SER A 116 12.57 13.60 -5.81
C SER A 116 12.78 14.52 -4.60
N ALA A 117 13.08 15.80 -4.82
CA ALA A 117 13.25 16.78 -3.74
C ALA A 117 11.99 16.99 -2.87
N SER A 118 10.80 16.68 -3.41
CA SER A 118 9.51 16.98 -2.76
C SER A 118 8.59 15.77 -2.61
N SER A 119 8.91 14.61 -3.19
CA SER A 119 7.94 13.52 -3.36
C SER A 119 8.49 12.15 -2.97
N SER A 120 7.58 11.31 -2.48
CA SER A 120 7.85 9.92 -2.10
C SER A 120 6.77 8.97 -2.57
N VAL A 121 7.19 7.79 -3.04
CA VAL A 121 6.33 6.67 -3.41
C VAL A 121 6.13 5.80 -2.16
N SER A 122 4.95 5.21 -2.01
CA SER A 122 4.53 4.63 -0.74
C SER A 122 3.74 3.34 -0.92
N TRP A 123 3.94 2.41 0.02
CA TRP A 123 3.22 1.13 0.09
C TRP A 123 2.73 0.85 1.51
N SER A 124 1.44 0.57 1.63
CA SER A 124 0.80 0.08 2.85
C SER A 124 1.04 -1.42 3.00
N VAL A 125 1.82 -1.82 4.01
CA VAL A 125 2.21 -3.20 4.28
C VAL A 125 1.36 -3.78 5.41
N MET A 126 0.43 -4.66 5.05
CA MET A 126 -0.39 -5.35 6.04
C MET A 126 0.47 -6.30 6.88
N TYR A 127 0.31 -6.20 8.21
CA TYR A 127 1.09 -6.95 9.22
C TYR A 127 2.58 -6.60 9.33
N GLY A 128 3.03 -5.51 8.68
CA GLY A 128 4.40 -5.01 8.81
C GLY A 128 5.45 -5.77 8.00
N LEU A 129 6.69 -5.28 8.10
CA LEU A 129 7.83 -5.77 7.33
C LEU A 129 8.28 -7.17 7.78
N PRO A 130 8.79 -8.02 6.86
CA PRO A 130 9.24 -9.37 7.19
C PRO A 130 10.57 -9.35 7.97
N GLY A 131 10.57 -9.83 9.21
CA GLY A 131 11.74 -9.84 10.10
C GLY A 131 12.26 -11.21 10.54
N ASP A 132 11.63 -12.31 10.11
CA ASP A 132 12.08 -13.68 10.37
C ASP A 132 12.37 -14.41 9.04
N PRO A 133 13.62 -14.85 8.78
CA PRO A 133 13.97 -15.57 7.56
C PRO A 133 13.29 -16.95 7.44
N ASN A 134 12.76 -17.51 8.53
CA ASN A 134 12.09 -18.80 8.58
C ASN A 134 10.56 -18.69 8.73
N SER A 135 10.00 -17.47 8.67
CA SER A 135 8.55 -17.25 8.83
C SER A 135 7.71 -18.12 7.89
N ARG A 136 6.62 -18.68 8.41
CA ARG A 136 5.58 -19.37 7.64
C ARG A 136 4.88 -18.46 6.63
N ARG A 137 5.00 -17.14 6.77
CA ARG A 137 4.52 -16.12 5.82
C ARG A 137 5.69 -15.25 5.36
N LEU A 138 6.41 -15.77 4.37
CA LEU A 138 7.59 -15.13 3.77
C LEU A 138 7.23 -13.85 3.00
N ASN A 139 6.08 -13.87 2.31
CA ASN A 139 5.62 -12.78 1.47
C ASN A 139 4.61 -11.93 2.26
N ARG A 140 4.72 -10.61 2.14
CA ARG A 140 3.77 -9.63 2.67
C ARG A 140 3.05 -8.95 1.52
N ASN A 141 1.73 -8.84 1.60
CA ASN A 141 0.99 -7.99 0.67
C ASN A 141 1.30 -6.53 0.98
N ALA A 142 1.70 -5.81 -0.05
CA ALA A 142 1.87 -4.37 -0.05
C ALA A 142 0.91 -3.75 -1.06
N THR A 143 0.18 -2.74 -0.64
CA THR A 143 -0.72 -1.98 -1.52
C THR A 143 -0.09 -0.63 -1.78
N GLU A 144 0.19 -0.32 -3.05
CA GLU A 144 0.70 0.98 -3.47
C GLU A 144 -0.31 2.07 -3.05
N THR A 145 0.16 3.16 -2.43
CA THR A 145 -0.70 4.27 -1.99
C THR A 145 -0.54 5.47 -2.94
N ARG A 146 -1.07 6.64 -2.56
CA ARG A 146 -0.80 7.88 -3.30
C ARG A 146 0.64 8.32 -3.05
N VAL A 147 1.18 9.13 -3.96
CA VAL A 147 2.46 9.82 -3.73
C VAL A 147 2.29 10.83 -2.59
N HIS A 148 3.17 10.78 -1.60
CA HIS A 148 3.20 11.71 -0.46
C HIS A 148 4.30 12.75 -0.64
N ALA A 149 4.05 13.97 -0.14
CA ALA A 149 5.07 15.01 -0.10
C ALA A 149 6.16 14.62 0.92
N LEU A 150 7.43 14.92 0.65
CA LEU A 150 8.58 14.47 1.45
C LEU A 150 8.44 14.85 2.95
N TRP A 151 7.88 16.01 3.25
CA TRP A 151 7.64 16.46 4.63
C TRP A 151 6.72 15.53 5.43
N ASN A 152 5.89 14.70 4.78
CA ASN A 152 5.07 13.71 5.48
C ASN A 152 5.92 12.69 6.26
N HIS A 153 7.20 12.50 5.88
CA HIS A 153 8.13 11.63 6.59
C HIS A 153 8.42 12.11 8.02
N LEU A 154 8.07 13.36 8.35
CA LEU A 154 8.26 13.94 9.67
C LEU A 154 7.06 13.77 10.61
N ILE A 155 5.86 13.45 10.10
CA ILE A 155 4.64 13.53 10.93
C ILE A 155 4.51 12.36 11.90
N GLU A 156 4.23 12.71 13.15
CA GLU A 156 3.47 11.87 14.08
C GLU A 156 2.24 12.65 14.53
N THR A 157 1.07 12.05 14.42
CA THR A 157 -0.20 12.70 14.81
C THR A 157 -1.30 11.65 14.99
N ALA A 158 -2.46 12.07 15.47
CA ALA A 158 -3.64 11.25 15.50
C ALA A 158 -4.88 12.09 15.16
N SER A 159 -5.88 11.47 14.56
CA SER A 159 -7.23 12.04 14.45
C SER A 159 -8.31 10.98 14.57
N GLU A 160 -9.55 11.38 14.83
CA GLU A 160 -10.70 10.47 14.84
C GLU A 160 -10.86 9.75 13.48
N LYS A 161 -10.52 10.43 12.37
CA LYS A 161 -10.77 9.94 11.00
C LYS A 161 -9.64 9.11 10.44
N THR A 162 -8.40 9.54 10.69
CA THR A 162 -7.19 8.89 10.17
C THR A 162 -6.58 7.93 11.19
N GLY A 163 -6.92 8.01 12.48
CA GLY A 163 -6.29 7.21 13.53
C GLY A 163 -4.89 7.69 13.88
N SER A 164 -4.08 6.89 14.59
CA SER A 164 -2.72 7.28 14.99
C SER A 164 -1.65 6.91 13.97
N MET A 165 -0.70 7.82 13.74
CA MET A 165 0.48 7.62 12.91
C MET A 165 1.76 7.96 13.71
N ILE A 166 2.73 7.05 13.73
CA ILE A 166 4.06 7.24 14.38
C ILE A 166 5.19 6.88 13.42
N ILE A 167 6.38 7.46 13.61
CA ILE A 167 7.59 7.11 12.84
C ILE A 167 8.17 5.82 13.44
N TRP A 168 7.79 4.67 12.86
CA TRP A 168 8.24 3.35 13.33
C TRP A 168 9.72 3.12 13.03
N ASP A 169 10.18 3.55 11.85
CA ASP A 169 11.60 3.66 11.51
C ASP A 169 11.84 4.76 10.47
N THR A 170 13.06 5.25 10.36
CA THR A 170 13.50 6.21 9.34
C THR A 170 15.00 6.12 9.12
N GLY A 171 15.46 6.50 7.92
CA GLY A 171 16.85 6.37 7.50
C GLY A 171 17.06 6.71 6.03
N VAL A 172 18.08 6.09 5.43
CA VAL A 172 18.35 6.17 3.97
C VAL A 172 18.25 4.79 3.32
N TYR A 173 17.87 4.75 2.04
CA TYR A 173 17.77 3.50 1.28
C TYR A 173 18.88 3.38 0.22
N GLU A 174 19.24 2.14 -0.10
CA GLU A 174 20.13 1.77 -1.21
C GLU A 174 19.36 0.83 -2.14
N VAL A 175 19.31 1.13 -3.43
CA VAL A 175 18.73 0.24 -4.44
C VAL A 175 19.84 -0.64 -5.00
N LEU A 176 19.74 -1.92 -4.71
CA LEU A 176 20.71 -2.92 -5.12
C LEU A 176 20.51 -3.30 -6.59
N PRO A 177 21.59 -3.61 -7.33
CA PRO A 177 21.46 -4.08 -8.70
C PRO A 177 20.71 -5.42 -8.75
N ASP A 178 19.78 -5.53 -9.69
CA ASP A 178 19.11 -6.80 -9.98
C ASP A 178 20.17 -7.86 -10.30
N ARG A 179 20.16 -8.98 -9.57
CA ARG A 179 21.16 -10.04 -9.76
C ARG A 179 20.98 -10.67 -11.13
N THR A 180 21.82 -10.29 -12.08
CA THR A 180 21.96 -11.00 -13.36
C THR A 180 22.28 -12.46 -13.09
N LYS A 181 21.68 -13.38 -13.87
CA LYS A 181 21.70 -14.85 -13.64
C LYS A 181 23.07 -15.51 -13.91
N VAL A 182 24.18 -14.81 -13.65
CA VAL A 182 25.55 -15.31 -13.87
C VAL A 182 26.02 -16.19 -12.70
N SER A 183 25.44 -16.04 -11.50
CA SER A 183 25.58 -17.01 -10.41
C SER A 183 24.38 -17.94 -10.33
N ASN A 184 24.62 -19.24 -10.44
CA ASN A 184 23.58 -20.27 -10.55
C ASN A 184 22.95 -20.64 -9.19
N THR A 185 22.57 -19.62 -8.41
CA THR A 185 21.90 -19.69 -7.10
C THR A 185 20.82 -18.60 -7.03
N GLY A 186 19.79 -18.77 -7.87
CA GLY A 186 18.65 -17.86 -7.94
C GLY A 186 17.77 -17.85 -6.68
N PRO A 187 16.85 -16.89 -6.58
CA PRO A 187 15.80 -16.93 -5.56
C PRO A 187 14.84 -18.09 -5.86
N GLU A 188 14.84 -19.11 -5.00
CA GLU A 188 13.86 -20.20 -5.06
C GLU A 188 12.47 -19.70 -4.64
N THR A 189 11.72 -19.17 -5.60
CA THR A 189 10.26 -19.26 -5.59
C THR A 189 9.86 -20.58 -6.22
N ASP A 190 9.14 -21.42 -5.47
CA ASP A 190 8.56 -22.68 -5.93
C ASP A 190 7.30 -22.43 -6.77
N ASP A 191 7.50 -21.68 -7.86
CA ASP A 191 6.55 -21.45 -8.94
C ASP A 191 7.39 -21.34 -10.21
N SER A 192 7.38 -22.41 -11.01
CA SER A 192 8.07 -22.42 -12.30
C SER A 192 7.29 -21.57 -13.29
N ASP A 193 7.93 -20.53 -13.85
CA ASP A 193 7.68 -20.11 -15.23
C ASP A 193 8.82 -19.23 -15.75
N GLN A 194 9.33 -19.60 -16.93
CA GLN A 194 10.38 -18.86 -17.63
C GLN A 194 9.74 -17.92 -18.65
N ASP A 195 9.77 -16.60 -18.38
CA ASP A 195 9.49 -15.60 -19.43
C ASP A 195 10.76 -15.24 -20.20
N PRO A 196 10.67 -15.02 -21.53
CA PRO A 196 11.78 -14.59 -22.35
C PRO A 196 12.17 -13.13 -22.10
N GLU A 197 13.44 -12.79 -22.34
CA GLU A 197 13.92 -11.42 -22.22
C GLU A 197 13.28 -10.50 -23.29
N MET A 198 12.73 -9.37 -22.85
CA MET A 198 12.53 -8.20 -23.70
C MET A 198 13.26 -7.00 -23.10
N HIS A 199 14.17 -6.45 -23.90
CA HIS A 199 14.84 -5.16 -23.72
C HIS A 199 15.74 -5.00 -22.48
N SER A 200 16.87 -5.71 -22.52
CA SER A 200 18.10 -5.35 -21.78
C SER A 200 18.64 -3.99 -22.24
N GLY A 201 18.07 -2.91 -21.68
CA GLY A 201 18.49 -1.54 -21.93
C GLY A 201 19.82 -1.22 -21.25
N SER A 202 20.88 -1.12 -22.07
CA SER A 202 22.20 -0.52 -21.77
C SER A 202 22.85 -0.87 -20.42
N GLY A 203 23.95 -1.64 -20.48
CA GLY A 203 24.93 -1.78 -19.39
C GLY A 203 25.75 -0.51 -19.13
N LEU A 204 25.07 0.62 -18.87
CA LEU A 204 25.67 1.71 -18.11
C LEU A 204 25.93 1.22 -16.69
N ASP A 205 27.05 1.63 -16.11
CA ASP A 205 27.43 1.25 -14.75
C ASP A 205 26.39 1.80 -13.75
N SER A 206 25.45 0.93 -13.38
CA SER A 206 24.34 1.29 -12.49
C SER A 206 24.82 1.80 -11.13
N SER A 207 26.07 1.51 -10.72
CA SER A 207 26.64 2.02 -9.48
C SER A 207 26.78 3.55 -9.47
N ALA A 208 26.97 4.17 -10.64
CA ALA A 208 27.16 5.61 -10.80
C ALA A 208 25.85 6.44 -10.77
N LEU A 209 24.68 5.79 -10.87
CA LEU A 209 23.40 6.48 -10.76
C LEU A 209 23.06 6.79 -9.28
N PRO A 210 22.46 7.95 -8.98
CA PRO A 210 21.94 8.22 -7.64
C PRO A 210 20.76 7.30 -7.31
N GLU A 211 20.57 7.03 -6.02
CA GLU A 211 19.60 6.03 -5.52
C GLU A 211 18.15 6.32 -5.95
N ASN A 212 17.78 7.59 -6.12
CA ASN A 212 16.46 7.99 -6.59
C ASN A 212 16.21 7.58 -8.06
N GLU A 213 17.22 7.67 -8.94
CA GLU A 213 17.11 7.22 -10.33
C GLU A 213 17.16 5.70 -10.45
N LYS A 214 17.96 5.02 -9.62
CA LYS A 214 17.89 3.56 -9.45
C LYS A 214 16.48 3.12 -9.03
N LEU A 215 15.87 3.83 -8.06
CA LEU A 215 14.51 3.57 -7.60
C LEU A 215 13.48 3.78 -8.71
N ARG A 216 13.57 4.87 -9.50
CA ARG A 216 12.70 5.10 -10.66
C ARG A 216 12.75 3.94 -11.65
N ASN A 217 13.95 3.52 -12.03
CA ASN A 217 14.16 2.40 -12.98
C ASN A 217 13.60 1.09 -12.42
N ALA A 218 13.92 0.75 -11.17
CA ALA A 218 13.42 -0.42 -10.47
C ALA A 218 11.88 -0.43 -10.36
N PHE A 219 11.28 0.73 -10.09
CA PHE A 219 9.83 0.90 -10.01
C PHE A 219 9.14 0.61 -11.37
N GLN A 220 9.64 1.17 -12.48
CA GLN A 220 9.10 0.84 -13.82
C GLN A 220 9.26 -0.65 -14.14
N ASN A 221 10.43 -1.21 -13.82
CA ASN A 221 10.74 -2.63 -13.98
C ASN A 221 9.93 -3.56 -13.05
N SER A 222 9.04 -3.00 -12.21
CA SER A 222 8.14 -3.76 -11.33
C SER A 222 8.84 -4.63 -10.29
N LYS A 223 10.13 -4.36 -10.03
CA LYS A 223 11.03 -5.11 -9.16
C LYS A 223 12.01 -4.15 -8.51
N ILE A 224 11.98 -4.05 -7.19
CA ILE A 224 12.86 -3.19 -6.41
C ILE A 224 13.60 -4.06 -5.41
N HIS A 225 14.92 -4.21 -5.59
CA HIS A 225 15.81 -4.82 -4.61
C HIS A 225 16.37 -3.70 -3.72
N LEU A 226 15.99 -3.69 -2.46
CA LEU A 226 16.12 -2.53 -1.59
C LEU A 226 16.81 -2.91 -0.28
N ARG A 227 17.85 -2.16 0.09
CA ARG A 227 18.42 -2.18 1.44
C ARG A 227 18.00 -0.93 2.20
N LEU A 228 17.61 -1.11 3.45
CA LEU A 228 17.16 -0.02 4.33
C LEU A 228 18.18 0.18 5.47
N HIS A 229 18.76 1.37 5.53
CA HIS A 229 19.67 1.80 6.59
C HIS A 229 18.90 2.61 7.63
N GLY A 230 18.05 1.91 8.39
CA GLY A 230 17.18 2.49 9.40
C GLY A 230 17.83 2.70 10.76
N THR A 231 17.06 3.31 11.66
CA THR A 231 17.37 3.45 13.08
C THR A 231 16.98 2.20 13.87
N ARG A 232 15.84 1.59 13.51
CA ARG A 232 15.27 0.37 14.13
C ARG A 232 15.63 -0.89 13.35
N LEU A 233 15.56 -0.85 12.02
CA LEU A 233 15.81 -2.04 11.19
C LEU A 233 17.24 -2.54 11.37
N PRO A 234 17.47 -3.88 11.39
CA PRO A 234 18.81 -4.42 11.57
C PRO A 234 19.78 -4.02 10.46
N LYS A 235 21.09 -4.04 10.78
CA LYS A 235 22.14 -3.81 9.78
C LYS A 235 22.00 -4.79 8.60
N ASN A 236 22.17 -4.26 7.38
CA ASN A 236 22.02 -4.96 6.10
C ASN A 236 20.59 -5.47 5.81
N TYR A 237 19.55 -4.99 6.52
CA TYR A 237 18.16 -5.37 6.23
C TYR A 237 17.80 -5.10 4.76
N THR A 238 17.57 -6.18 4.00
CA THR A 238 17.40 -6.14 2.55
C THR A 238 16.10 -6.86 2.17
N ILE A 239 15.29 -6.24 1.32
CA ILE A 239 13.98 -6.74 0.87
C ILE A 239 13.85 -6.67 -0.65
N PHE A 240 12.97 -7.49 -1.20
CA PHE A 240 12.45 -7.35 -2.56
C PHE A 240 11.02 -6.83 -2.50
N LEU A 241 10.70 -5.80 -3.28
CA LEU A 241 9.34 -5.43 -3.63
C LEU A 241 9.09 -5.84 -5.09
N ARG A 242 8.06 -6.64 -5.33
CA ARG A 242 7.67 -7.08 -6.69
C ARG A 242 6.19 -6.82 -6.94
N ARG A 243 5.88 -6.18 -8.06
CA ARG A 243 4.48 -5.95 -8.47
C ARG A 243 3.80 -7.26 -8.82
N ASP A 244 2.52 -7.38 -8.48
CA ASP A 244 1.70 -8.53 -8.86
C ASP A 244 1.54 -8.56 -10.39
N LYS A 245 1.85 -9.70 -11.02
CA LYS A 245 1.68 -9.89 -12.48
C LYS A 245 0.20 -9.93 -12.89
N THR A 246 -0.69 -10.29 -11.95
CA THR A 246 -2.14 -10.38 -12.19
C THR A 246 -2.86 -9.04 -12.03
N ASP A 247 -2.14 -7.99 -11.61
CA ASP A 247 -2.65 -6.63 -11.60
C ASP A 247 -2.46 -6.01 -13.00
N PHE A 248 -3.51 -6.10 -13.81
CA PHE A 248 -3.48 -5.68 -15.22
C PHE A 248 -3.24 -4.18 -15.44
N ARG A 249 -3.24 -3.35 -14.37
CA ARG A 249 -3.02 -1.90 -14.47
C ARG A 249 -1.67 -1.60 -15.10
N SER A 250 -1.74 -1.06 -16.31
CA SER A 250 -0.63 -0.74 -17.21
C SER A 250 0.60 -0.15 -16.50
N ALA A 251 1.80 -0.64 -16.81
CA ALA A 251 3.03 0.00 -16.35
C ALA A 251 3.11 1.47 -16.86
N PRO A 252 3.74 2.40 -16.13
CA PRO A 252 4.05 3.71 -16.67
C PRO A 252 5.12 3.59 -17.76
N THR A 253 4.83 4.14 -18.93
CA THR A 253 5.84 4.43 -19.95
C THR A 253 6.14 5.92 -19.96
N ALA A 254 7.36 6.32 -20.35
CA ALA A 254 7.73 7.74 -20.48
C ALA A 254 6.73 8.51 -21.36
N ALA A 255 6.23 7.90 -22.44
CA ALA A 255 5.18 8.47 -23.27
C ALA A 255 3.86 8.69 -22.50
N SER A 256 3.43 7.74 -21.68
CA SER A 256 2.18 7.85 -20.89
C SER A 256 2.23 8.90 -19.78
N LEU A 257 3.43 9.29 -19.30
CA LEU A 257 3.61 10.38 -18.35
C LEU A 257 3.51 11.77 -19.00
N LEU A 258 3.74 11.85 -20.32
CA LEU A 258 3.79 13.10 -21.08
C LEU A 258 2.52 13.37 -21.92
N GLN A 259 1.64 12.39 -22.08
CA GLN A 259 0.42 12.56 -22.87
C GLN A 259 -0.60 13.47 -22.19
N LYS A 260 -1.31 14.28 -22.99
CA LYS A 260 -2.49 15.04 -22.56
C LYS A 260 -3.76 14.23 -22.89
N PRO A 261 -4.81 14.26 -22.06
CA PRO A 261 -5.99 13.44 -22.24
C PRO A 261 -6.67 13.69 -23.60
N ARG A 262 -6.82 12.64 -24.41
CA ARG A 262 -7.44 12.73 -25.74
C ARG A 262 -8.95 12.89 -25.57
N LYS A 263 -9.48 14.10 -25.80
CA LYS A 263 -10.94 14.35 -25.80
C LYS A 263 -11.63 13.44 -26.83
N ARG A 264 -12.26 12.36 -26.36
CA ARG A 264 -13.06 11.44 -27.18
C ARG A 264 -14.23 12.20 -27.81
N ARG A 265 -14.14 12.49 -29.12
CA ARG A 265 -15.23 13.09 -29.89
C ARG A 265 -16.36 12.07 -30.00
N ARG A 266 -17.42 12.21 -29.19
CA ARG A 266 -18.64 11.38 -29.26
C ARG A 266 -19.16 11.35 -30.70
N ARG A 267 -18.94 10.23 -31.39
CA ARG A 267 -19.46 9.99 -32.74
C ARG A 267 -20.92 9.58 -32.57
N ARG A 268 -21.86 10.51 -32.79
CA ARG A 268 -23.30 10.17 -32.84
C ARG A 268 -23.50 9.20 -34.00
N VAL A 269 -23.86 7.96 -33.71
CA VAL A 269 -24.39 7.02 -34.71
C VAL A 269 -25.88 7.35 -34.87
N ALA A 270 -26.35 7.42 -36.11
CA ALA A 270 -27.75 7.73 -36.40
C ALA A 270 -28.64 6.50 -36.12
N LYS A 271 -29.82 6.77 -35.55
CA LYS A 271 -30.81 5.75 -35.16
C LYS A 271 -31.57 5.26 -36.40
N ALA A 272 -31.60 3.94 -36.64
CA ALA A 272 -32.51 3.30 -37.58
C ALA A 272 -33.68 2.66 -36.80
N GLU A 273 -34.89 2.69 -37.34
CA GLU A 273 -36.10 2.16 -36.71
C GLU A 273 -36.46 0.75 -37.22
N PRO A 274 -36.96 -0.15 -36.36
CA PRO A 274 -37.55 -1.41 -36.79
C PRO A 274 -39.06 -1.25 -37.12
N ARG A 275 -39.53 -2.00 -38.12
CA ARG A 275 -40.94 -2.06 -38.55
C ARG A 275 -41.78 -3.03 -37.70
N SER A 276 -43.10 -2.81 -37.76
CA SER A 276 -44.16 -3.43 -36.96
C SER A 276 -44.90 -4.60 -37.62
N THR A 277 -45.38 -5.56 -36.80
CA THR A 277 -46.54 -6.45 -37.00
C THR A 277 -47.07 -6.86 -35.61
N SER A 278 -48.25 -6.41 -35.14
CA SER A 278 -49.58 -7.06 -35.25
C SER A 278 -49.66 -8.49 -34.65
N SER A 279 -50.66 -8.92 -33.88
CA SER A 279 -51.89 -8.28 -33.35
C SER A 279 -52.64 -9.21 -32.36
N SER A 280 -53.16 -8.62 -31.26
CA SER A 280 -54.55 -8.69 -30.74
C SER A 280 -55.34 -10.00 -30.49
N GLU A 281 -56.11 -9.95 -29.39
CA GLU A 281 -57.35 -10.70 -29.03
C GLU A 281 -57.24 -12.15 -28.49
N SER A 282 -58.10 -12.64 -27.55
CA SER A 282 -59.07 -11.98 -26.62
C SER A 282 -59.51 -12.93 -25.47
N ASP A 283 -60.27 -12.42 -24.49
CA ASP A 283 -60.73 -13.10 -23.25
C ASP A 283 -61.82 -14.20 -23.42
N ARG A 284 -61.97 -15.07 -22.39
CA ARG A 284 -63.26 -15.29 -21.65
C ARG A 284 -63.19 -16.26 -20.43
N GLU A 285 -63.78 -15.79 -19.32
CA GLU A 285 -64.67 -16.46 -18.32
C GLU A 285 -64.37 -17.92 -17.87
N THR A 286 -64.39 -18.30 -16.58
CA THR A 286 -65.51 -18.19 -15.60
C THR A 286 -65.04 -18.62 -14.18
N ALA A 287 -65.78 -18.27 -13.12
CA ALA A 287 -65.45 -18.58 -11.72
C ALA A 287 -65.95 -19.95 -11.19
N GLY A 288 -65.32 -20.45 -10.12
CA GLY A 288 -65.81 -21.59 -9.31
C GLY A 288 -64.82 -22.02 -8.21
N PRO A 289 -65.14 -21.88 -6.89
CA PRO A 289 -64.25 -22.27 -5.80
C PRO A 289 -64.69 -23.57 -5.08
N ALA A 290 -63.73 -24.40 -4.65
CA ALA A 290 -63.76 -25.15 -3.38
C ALA A 290 -62.49 -26.02 -3.18
N ASP A 291 -62.09 -26.17 -1.92
CA ASP A 291 -60.97 -26.97 -1.42
C ASP A 291 -60.94 -28.45 -1.85
N THR A 292 -59.73 -29.05 -1.92
CA THR A 292 -59.26 -30.04 -0.92
C THR A 292 -57.73 -30.22 -1.04
N GLN A 293 -57.08 -30.67 0.04
CA GLN A 293 -55.65 -30.50 0.31
C GLN A 293 -54.71 -31.58 -0.26
N SER A 294 -53.45 -31.15 -0.49
CA SER A 294 -52.19 -31.91 -0.39
C SER A 294 -51.85 -33.03 -1.37
N PRO A 295 -50.64 -32.96 -1.95
CA PRO A 295 -49.77 -34.15 -1.96
C PRO A 295 -48.32 -33.92 -1.52
N GLY A 296 -47.78 -35.00 -0.95
CA GLY A 296 -46.41 -35.51 -1.03
C GLY A 296 -45.26 -34.71 -1.67
N SER A 297 -44.22 -34.52 -0.86
CA SER A 297 -42.84 -34.96 -1.15
C SER A 297 -42.29 -34.90 -2.60
N GLY A 298 -41.33 -33.99 -2.80
CA GLY A 298 -40.02 -34.40 -3.33
C GLY A 298 -39.58 -33.87 -4.71
N LYS A 299 -38.25 -33.67 -4.81
CA LYS A 299 -37.43 -33.60 -6.03
C LYS A 299 -37.79 -32.54 -7.08
N ARG A 300 -37.05 -31.41 -7.06
CA ARG A 300 -36.71 -30.66 -8.29
C ARG A 300 -35.30 -31.02 -8.74
N GLY A 301 -35.20 -31.79 -9.83
CA GLY A 301 -34.01 -31.81 -10.68
C GLY A 301 -33.89 -30.48 -11.46
N ARG A 302 -32.68 -30.14 -11.90
CA ARG A 302 -32.39 -28.89 -12.60
C ARG A 302 -31.48 -29.14 -13.80
N GLN A 303 -32.05 -29.09 -15.00
CA GLN A 303 -31.35 -28.88 -16.27
C GLN A 303 -32.41 -28.55 -17.35
N THR A 304 -32.28 -27.39 -18.02
CA THR A 304 -32.10 -27.18 -19.49
C THR A 304 -33.31 -27.59 -20.36
N ASP A 305 -33.75 -26.90 -21.42
CA ASP A 305 -33.36 -25.63 -22.09
C ASP A 305 -34.55 -25.21 -23.03
N THR A 306 -34.63 -24.09 -23.75
CA THR A 306 -33.72 -22.99 -24.13
C THR A 306 -34.57 -21.72 -24.44
N GLY A 307 -33.98 -20.54 -24.66
CA GLY A 307 -34.72 -19.36 -25.17
C GLY A 307 -33.92 -18.05 -25.17
N THR A 308 -33.40 -17.67 -26.34
CA THR A 308 -32.33 -16.67 -26.52
C THR A 308 -32.84 -15.22 -26.69
N GLU A 309 -31.90 -14.28 -26.54
CA GLU A 309 -31.82 -12.91 -27.10
C GLU A 309 -32.07 -11.73 -26.15
N GLY A 310 -31.09 -10.80 -26.16
CA GLY A 310 -30.92 -9.72 -25.19
C GLY A 310 -29.45 -9.32 -25.03
N GLU A 311 -28.72 -9.27 -26.15
CA GLU A 311 -27.27 -9.06 -26.20
C GLU A 311 -26.90 -7.65 -25.71
N HIS A 312 -26.22 -7.56 -24.57
CA HIS A 312 -25.43 -6.38 -24.25
C HIS A 312 -24.00 -6.59 -24.77
N GLU A 313 -23.74 -6.07 -25.97
CA GLU A 313 -22.41 -5.99 -26.57
C GLU A 313 -21.43 -5.28 -25.61
N HIS A 314 -20.65 -6.08 -24.88
CA HIS A 314 -19.36 -5.62 -24.38
C HIS A 314 -18.45 -5.42 -25.59
N SER A 315 -18.40 -4.19 -26.11
CA SER A 315 -17.39 -3.83 -27.09
C SER A 315 -16.01 -3.81 -26.43
N ASP A 316 -15.32 -4.94 -26.50
CA ASP A 316 -13.88 -5.04 -26.27
C ASP A 316 -13.17 -4.13 -27.28
N ALA A 317 -12.86 -2.91 -26.83
CA ALA A 317 -12.12 -1.92 -27.58
C ALA A 317 -10.87 -1.55 -26.77
N GLU A 318 -9.70 -1.92 -27.30
CA GLU A 318 -8.35 -1.91 -26.69
C GLU A 318 -7.86 -0.50 -26.25
N GLY A 319 -8.51 0.10 -25.26
CA GLY A 319 -8.17 1.44 -24.76
C GLY A 319 -8.95 1.86 -23.51
N GLY A 320 -9.47 0.91 -22.74
CA GLY A 320 -10.24 1.18 -21.51
C GLY A 320 -9.37 1.36 -20.25
N ASP A 321 -8.37 0.50 -20.06
CA ASP A 321 -7.49 0.52 -18.87
C ASP A 321 -6.62 1.78 -18.82
N THR A 322 -6.00 2.15 -19.95
CA THR A 322 -4.99 3.21 -20.03
C THR A 322 -5.52 4.62 -19.71
N ASP A 323 -6.74 4.97 -20.15
CA ASP A 323 -7.37 6.26 -19.84
C ASP A 323 -7.72 6.38 -18.35
N VAL A 324 -8.14 5.28 -17.71
CA VAL A 324 -8.44 5.23 -16.27
C VAL A 324 -7.15 5.31 -15.46
N ASP A 325 -6.14 4.51 -15.83
CA ASP A 325 -4.81 4.52 -15.22
C ASP A 325 -4.15 5.92 -15.31
N PHE A 326 -4.27 6.58 -16.47
CA PHE A 326 -3.80 7.95 -16.67
C PHE A 326 -4.51 8.94 -15.74
N GLN A 327 -5.84 8.88 -15.66
CA GLN A 327 -6.61 9.76 -14.77
C GLN A 327 -6.32 9.48 -13.29
N ILE A 328 -6.01 8.24 -12.91
CA ILE A 328 -5.52 7.94 -11.57
C ILE A 328 -4.16 8.61 -11.36
N ARG A 329 -3.16 8.39 -12.22
CA ARG A 329 -1.79 8.97 -12.09
C ARG A 329 -1.83 10.47 -11.89
N LEU A 330 -2.63 11.18 -12.68
CA LEU A 330 -2.81 12.64 -12.63
C LEU A 330 -3.31 13.14 -11.27
N ASN A 331 -4.08 12.32 -10.54
CA ASN A 331 -4.63 12.65 -9.22
C ASN A 331 -4.03 11.80 -8.08
N ASN A 332 -2.95 11.04 -8.35
CA ASN A 332 -2.33 10.11 -7.40
C ASN A 332 -1.26 10.77 -6.53
N ALA A 333 -1.49 12.02 -6.11
CA ALA A 333 -0.59 12.77 -5.26
C ALA A 333 -1.37 13.49 -4.16
N TYR A 334 -0.80 13.56 -2.96
CA TYR A 334 -1.24 14.48 -1.91
C TYR A 334 -0.77 15.92 -2.23
N PRO A 335 -1.41 16.95 -1.63
CA PRO A 335 -0.94 18.34 -1.74
C PRO A 335 0.56 18.46 -1.41
N GLY A 336 1.28 19.26 -2.20
CA GLY A 336 2.73 19.43 -2.10
C GLY A 336 3.57 18.30 -2.75
N ALA A 337 2.95 17.27 -3.33
CA ALA A 337 3.64 16.16 -3.99
C ALA A 337 3.41 16.14 -5.51
N VAL A 338 4.37 15.56 -6.26
CA VAL A 338 4.32 15.42 -7.72
C VAL A 338 4.54 13.95 -8.10
N ASN A 339 3.59 13.37 -8.83
CA ASN A 339 3.67 11.99 -9.30
C ASN A 339 4.35 11.87 -10.69
N ASP A 340 5.64 12.19 -10.75
CA ASP A 340 6.45 12.01 -11.97
C ASP A 340 6.98 10.57 -12.15
N ILE A 341 6.88 9.72 -11.11
CA ILE A 341 7.28 8.30 -11.14
C ILE A 341 6.20 7.38 -11.74
N GLY A 342 4.98 7.88 -11.94
CA GLY A 342 3.87 7.10 -12.52
C GLY A 342 3.17 6.15 -11.55
N SER A 343 3.23 6.44 -10.25
CA SER A 343 2.53 5.68 -9.24
C SER A 343 1.00 5.68 -9.44
N ILE A 344 0.34 4.59 -9.06
CA ILE A 344 -1.10 4.38 -9.00
C ILE A 344 -1.48 3.73 -7.68
N HIS A 345 -2.29 4.41 -6.87
CA HIS A 345 -2.83 3.84 -5.64
C HIS A 345 -3.70 2.60 -5.89
N GLN A 346 -3.72 1.73 -4.89
CA GLN A 346 -4.37 0.41 -4.85
C GLN A 346 -3.73 -0.68 -5.73
N ARG A 347 -2.64 -0.37 -6.45
CA ARG A 347 -1.92 -1.39 -7.22
C ARG A 347 -1.19 -2.36 -6.29
N ARG A 348 -1.19 -3.66 -6.62
CA ARG A 348 -0.72 -4.74 -5.73
C ARG A 348 0.76 -5.05 -5.89
N TRP A 349 1.44 -5.20 -4.76
CA TRP A 349 2.84 -5.58 -4.64
C TRP A 349 3.02 -6.66 -3.56
N PHE A 350 4.14 -7.37 -3.61
CA PHE A 350 4.60 -8.29 -2.60
C PHE A 350 5.96 -7.86 -2.06
N ILE A 351 6.13 -7.87 -0.74
CA ILE A 351 7.41 -7.65 -0.06
C ILE A 351 7.94 -8.98 0.49
N MET A 352 9.21 -9.26 0.25
CA MET A 352 9.90 -10.46 0.73
C MET A 352 11.25 -10.09 1.34
N LEU A 353 11.69 -10.81 2.38
CA LEU A 353 13.04 -10.64 2.92
C LEU A 353 14.08 -11.26 1.97
N ASP A 354 15.05 -10.48 1.50
CA ASP A 354 16.27 -11.04 0.89
C ASP A 354 17.14 -11.61 1.99
N ARG A 355 16.98 -12.90 2.25
CA ARG A 355 17.74 -13.62 3.27
C ARG A 355 19.25 -13.56 2.99
N ALA A 356 19.66 -13.71 1.73
CA ALA A 356 21.07 -13.71 1.36
C ALA A 356 21.67 -12.30 1.44
N GLY A 357 20.99 -11.28 0.92
CA GLY A 357 21.41 -9.88 1.03
C GLY A 357 21.41 -9.34 2.46
N SER A 358 20.56 -9.92 3.33
CA SER A 358 20.57 -9.67 4.77
C SER A 358 21.66 -10.45 5.53
N GLY A 359 22.41 -11.34 4.87
CA GLY A 359 23.53 -12.08 5.47
C GLY A 359 23.15 -13.40 6.17
N PHE A 360 21.97 -13.96 5.88
CA PHE A 360 21.63 -15.33 6.25
C PHE A 360 22.16 -16.32 5.20
N VAL A 361 22.44 -17.54 5.64
CA VAL A 361 22.84 -18.67 4.78
C VAL A 361 21.87 -19.83 4.97
N PRO A 362 21.64 -20.66 3.93
CA PRO A 362 20.89 -21.89 4.10
C PRO A 362 21.69 -22.83 5.01
N GLU A 363 21.02 -23.45 5.96
CA GLU A 363 21.59 -24.54 6.73
C GLU A 363 21.91 -25.71 5.79
N LYS A 364 23.11 -26.27 5.92
CA LYS A 364 23.46 -27.48 5.17
C LYS A 364 22.61 -28.61 5.69
N ALA A 365 21.85 -29.26 4.81
CA ALA A 365 21.04 -30.42 5.16
C ALA A 365 21.92 -31.46 5.88
N SER A 366 21.62 -31.73 7.15
CA SER A 366 22.23 -32.83 7.88
C SER A 366 21.77 -34.14 7.23
N HIS A 367 22.63 -35.16 7.17
CA HIS A 367 22.29 -36.47 6.59
C HIS A 367 21.27 -37.28 7.44
N SER A 368 20.51 -36.61 8.32
CA SER A 368 19.44 -37.24 9.11
C SER A 368 18.25 -37.59 8.21
N LYS A 369 17.92 -38.89 8.13
CA LYS A 369 16.78 -39.44 7.39
C LYS A 369 15.39 -38.96 7.87
N THR A 370 15.32 -38.11 8.89
CA THR A 370 14.07 -37.59 9.46
C THR A 370 13.49 -36.40 8.70
N ASP A 371 14.23 -35.79 7.77
CA ASP A 371 13.86 -34.51 7.13
C ASP A 371 12.90 -34.66 5.92
N LEU A 372 11.92 -35.56 6.05
CA LEU A 372 10.92 -35.93 5.03
C LEU A 372 9.94 -34.79 4.63
N LEU A 373 10.16 -33.57 5.12
CA LEU A 373 9.41 -32.36 4.77
C LEU A 373 10.29 -31.20 4.26
N GLY A 374 11.59 -31.43 4.01
CA GLY A 374 12.40 -30.70 3.02
C GLY A 374 12.58 -29.18 3.16
N LYS A 375 12.18 -28.54 4.27
CA LYS A 375 12.24 -27.08 4.41
C LYS A 375 13.65 -26.62 4.77
N LYS A 376 14.38 -26.10 3.78
CA LYS A 376 15.66 -25.40 3.94
C LYS A 376 15.54 -24.29 5.00
N ARG A 377 16.07 -24.55 6.21
CA ARG A 377 16.16 -23.56 7.28
C ARG A 377 17.25 -22.55 6.96
N TRP A 378 17.03 -21.29 7.29
CA TRP A 378 17.99 -20.21 7.12
C TRP A 378 18.56 -19.79 8.47
N ILE A 379 19.88 -19.73 8.56
CA ILE A 379 20.62 -19.41 9.77
C ILE A 379 21.51 -18.18 9.56
N ARG A 380 21.87 -17.51 10.64
CA ARG A 380 22.82 -16.39 10.63
C ARG A 380 24.18 -16.90 10.14
N GLY A 381 24.73 -16.26 9.10
CA GLY A 381 26.00 -16.66 8.50
C GLY A 381 27.22 -16.22 9.30
N ILE A 382 28.39 -16.49 8.73
CA ILE A 382 29.69 -16.02 9.24
C ILE A 382 30.42 -15.40 8.04
N ASP A 383 30.88 -14.16 8.21
CA ASP A 383 31.69 -13.46 7.23
C ASP A 383 33.07 -14.11 7.13
N LYS A 384 33.51 -14.44 5.91
CA LYS A 384 34.74 -15.22 5.70
C LYS A 384 36.03 -14.43 5.93
N GLN A 385 35.98 -13.10 5.90
CA GLN A 385 37.17 -12.25 6.04
C GLN A 385 37.38 -11.83 7.49
N THR A 386 36.30 -11.51 8.19
CA THR A 386 36.30 -10.96 9.56
C THR A 386 35.96 -11.99 10.64
N GLY A 387 35.38 -13.14 10.25
CA GLY A 387 34.82 -14.11 11.21
C GLY A 387 33.56 -13.63 11.93
N ALA A 388 33.05 -12.43 11.61
CA ALA A 388 31.90 -11.84 12.27
C ALA A 388 30.59 -12.54 11.87
N ARG A 389 29.65 -12.65 12.80
CA ARG A 389 28.33 -13.24 12.55
C ARG A 389 27.48 -12.31 11.69
N THR A 390 27.09 -12.77 10.49
CA THR A 390 26.21 -12.04 9.57
C THR A 390 24.73 -12.38 9.82
N GLY A 391 23.82 -11.62 9.23
CA GLY A 391 22.40 -11.71 9.55
C GLY A 391 22.09 -11.18 10.95
N PHE A 392 20.80 -11.08 11.24
CA PHE A 392 20.26 -10.56 12.49
C PHE A 392 19.39 -11.61 13.19
N ASP A 393 19.14 -11.42 14.48
CA ASP A 393 18.20 -12.28 15.20
C ASP A 393 16.76 -11.91 14.81
N PRO A 394 15.84 -12.88 14.63
CA PRO A 394 14.50 -12.61 14.11
C PRO A 394 13.75 -11.54 14.90
N PHE A 395 13.12 -10.61 14.18
CA PHE A 395 12.25 -9.60 14.77
C PHE A 395 10.82 -9.73 14.22
N TYR A 396 9.86 -9.26 15.00
CA TYR A 396 8.45 -9.34 14.66
C TYR A 396 7.78 -8.00 14.92
N VAL A 397 6.92 -7.59 13.98
CA VAL A 397 6.15 -6.35 14.08
C VAL A 397 4.87 -6.64 14.87
N ARG A 398 4.74 -6.03 16.06
CA ARG A 398 3.77 -6.43 17.09
C ARG A 398 2.48 -5.59 17.16
N GLY A 399 2.45 -4.43 16.52
CA GLY A 399 1.24 -3.58 16.43
C GLY A 399 1.23 -2.37 17.38
N PRO A 400 0.16 -1.55 17.34
CA PRO A 400 0.12 -0.22 17.98
C PRO A 400 0.32 -0.21 19.48
N GLU A 401 -0.04 -1.29 20.17
CA GLU A 401 0.09 -1.42 21.63
C GLU A 401 1.54 -1.59 22.13
N VAL A 402 2.45 -2.01 21.24
CA VAL A 402 3.81 -2.44 21.58
C VAL A 402 4.86 -1.60 20.87
N GLU A 403 4.66 -1.31 19.58
CA GLU A 403 5.63 -0.55 18.79
C GLU A 403 5.70 0.92 19.21
N ARG A 404 6.87 1.51 19.04
CA ARG A 404 7.19 2.87 19.48
C ARG A 404 7.82 3.69 18.36
N SER A 405 7.62 5.00 18.42
CA SER A 405 8.36 5.95 17.61
C SER A 405 9.87 5.83 17.85
N VAL A 406 10.69 5.87 16.80
CA VAL A 406 12.14 6.05 16.95
C VAL A 406 12.54 7.49 17.29
N VAL A 407 11.63 8.47 17.13
CA VAL A 407 11.87 9.90 17.40
C VAL A 407 11.40 10.30 18.80
N THR A 408 10.15 9.97 19.15
CA THR A 408 9.51 10.38 20.42
C THR A 408 9.37 9.24 21.43
N GLY A 409 9.61 7.98 21.05
CA GLY A 409 9.37 6.82 21.92
C GLY A 409 7.90 6.52 22.26
N ARG A 410 6.95 7.35 21.83
CA ARG A 410 5.50 7.15 22.02
C ARG A 410 4.98 5.97 21.22
N ARG A 411 3.92 5.31 21.71
CA ARG A 411 3.13 4.32 20.96
C ARG A 411 1.94 5.00 20.28
N GLY A 412 1.26 4.31 19.37
CA GLY A 412 0.02 4.80 18.73
C GLY A 412 -1.00 5.33 19.75
N PRO A 413 -1.41 4.55 20.78
CA PRO A 413 -2.33 5.01 21.83
C PRO A 413 -1.83 6.19 22.66
N ASP A 414 -0.51 6.36 22.81
CA ASP A 414 0.05 7.53 23.47
C ASP A 414 -0.20 8.80 22.62
N VAL A 415 -0.01 8.72 21.29
CA VAL A 415 -0.30 9.84 20.37
C VAL A 415 -1.80 10.16 20.28
N VAL A 416 -2.69 9.17 20.28
CA VAL A 416 -4.17 9.40 20.34
C VAL A 416 -4.55 10.25 21.56
N ARG A 417 -4.01 9.89 22.73
CA ARG A 417 -4.24 10.61 23.99
C ARG A 417 -3.63 12.01 23.96
N ASP A 418 -2.38 12.13 23.52
CA ASP A 418 -1.62 13.39 23.55
C ASP A 418 -2.18 14.44 22.57
N GLU A 419 -2.74 14.01 21.44
CA GLU A 419 -3.48 14.87 20.49
C GLU A 419 -4.94 15.13 20.92
N GLY A 420 -5.38 14.61 22.08
CA GLY A 420 -6.72 14.83 22.63
C GLY A 420 -7.85 14.17 21.83
N VAL A 421 -7.56 13.13 21.03
CA VAL A 421 -8.53 12.50 20.13
C VAL A 421 -9.56 11.71 20.94
N GLN A 422 -10.82 12.14 20.86
CA GLN A 422 -11.96 11.46 21.46
C GLN A 422 -12.65 10.53 20.45
N GLY A 423 -13.28 9.47 20.93
CA GLY A 423 -14.11 8.57 20.11
C GLY A 423 -13.35 7.66 19.13
N PHE A 424 -12.01 7.69 19.09
CA PHE A 424 -11.23 6.76 18.27
C PHE A 424 -11.49 5.31 18.69
N VAL A 425 -11.89 4.47 17.73
CA VAL A 425 -12.07 3.03 17.91
C VAL A 425 -11.16 2.31 16.91
N PRO A 426 -10.13 1.56 17.37
CA PRO A 426 -9.24 0.84 16.48
C PRO A 426 -9.96 -0.35 15.82
N ARG A 427 -9.53 -0.71 14.60
CA ARG A 427 -10.09 -1.85 13.88
C ARG A 427 -9.72 -3.16 14.57
N LYS A 428 -10.72 -3.89 15.05
CA LYS A 428 -10.52 -5.23 15.66
C LYS A 428 -10.15 -6.28 14.62
N GLY A 429 -9.48 -7.35 15.08
CA GLY A 429 -9.16 -8.53 14.27
C GLY A 429 -7.80 -8.52 13.58
N TRP A 430 -7.01 -7.45 13.72
CA TRP A 430 -5.61 -7.47 13.31
C TRP A 430 -4.77 -8.31 14.27
N THR A 431 -3.87 -9.15 13.74
CA THR A 431 -2.95 -9.96 14.53
C THR A 431 -1.54 -9.90 13.95
N PRO A 432 -0.49 -9.77 14.79
CA PRO A 432 0.88 -9.78 14.31
C PRO A 432 1.26 -11.18 13.82
N VAL A 433 2.18 -11.26 12.87
CA VAL A 433 2.71 -12.55 12.40
C VAL A 433 4.00 -12.85 13.15
N LEU A 434 3.92 -13.79 14.08
CA LEU A 434 4.99 -14.15 15.02
C LEU A 434 5.65 -15.51 14.70
N ILE A 435 5.31 -16.12 13.55
CA ILE A 435 5.68 -17.49 13.14
C ILE A 435 5.87 -17.54 11.61
#